data_AF-A0ABD2NK72-F1
#
_entry.id   AF-A0ABD2NK72-F1
#
_cell.length_a   1.000
_cell.length_b   1.000
_cell.length_c   1.000
_cell.angle_alpha   90.00
_cell.angle_beta   90.00
_cell.angle_gamma   90.00
#
_symmetry.space_group_name_H-M   'P 1'
#
loop_
_entity.id
_entity.type
_entity.pdbx_description
1 polymer ?
#
loop_
_entity_poly.entity_id
_entity_poly.type
_entity_poly.pdbx_seq_one_letter_code
_entity_poly.pdbx_strand_id
1 'polypeptide(L)'
;MGIDLALQLGYSPVKINCVVMKGFNDNEVIDFVQLTKDKNVDIRFIEYMPFSGNKWEVEKMVSYNELLTSIRTVWPDFRQLENGSNDTSKAWRVPGYVGQVGFITSMSNMFCSTCNRLRITADGNLKACLFGKEEVSLRDAIRNGVKEDDLITMIAIAVRRKEKHHGGMMNLSQMENRPMILIGG
;
A
#
# COMPACT_ATOMS: atom_id res chain seq x y z
N MET A 1 23.06 5.57 -3.35
CA MET A 1 23.30 6.66 -2.38
C MET A 1 22.22 6.75 -1.29
N GLY A 2 20.93 6.96 -1.60
CA GLY A 2 19.90 7.06 -0.54
C GLY A 2 19.66 5.76 0.26
N ILE A 3 19.45 4.64 -0.44
CA ILE A 3 19.20 3.33 0.21
C ILE A 3 20.42 2.87 1.01
N ASP A 4 21.61 2.96 0.42
CA ASP A 4 22.85 2.50 1.07
C ASP A 4 23.17 3.33 2.30
N LEU A 5 22.99 4.66 2.23
CA LEU A 5 23.19 5.53 3.39
C LEU A 5 22.18 5.22 4.50
N ALA A 6 20.91 4.96 4.17
CA ALA A 6 19.92 4.58 5.17
C ALA A 6 20.32 3.27 5.88
N LEU A 7 20.80 2.27 5.14
CA LEU A 7 21.31 1.03 5.73
C LEU A 7 22.55 1.28 6.60
N GLN A 8 23.49 2.12 6.15
CA GLN A 8 24.69 2.49 6.92
C GLN A 8 24.37 3.22 8.23
N LEU A 9 23.31 4.03 8.23
CA LEU A 9 22.80 4.73 9.42
C LEU A 9 22.01 3.81 10.37
N GLY A 10 21.85 2.52 10.03
CA GLY A 10 21.20 1.52 10.89
C GLY A 10 19.68 1.42 10.70
N TYR A 11 19.08 2.04 9.68
CA TYR A 11 17.68 1.81 9.36
C TYR A 11 17.50 0.38 8.86
N SER A 12 16.72 -0.43 9.58
CA SER A 12 16.59 -1.86 9.30
C SER A 12 15.19 -2.40 9.66
N PRO A 13 14.42 -2.93 8.70
CA PRO A 13 14.69 -2.96 7.27
C PRO A 13 14.37 -1.61 6.60
N VAL A 14 15.13 -1.26 5.56
CA VAL A 14 14.75 -0.20 4.63
C VAL A 14 13.67 -0.74 3.69
N LYS A 15 12.50 -0.09 3.67
CA LYS A 15 11.36 -0.50 2.84
C LYS A 15 11.35 0.28 1.54
N ILE A 16 11.22 -0.42 0.41
CA ILE A 16 11.17 0.18 -0.92
C ILE A 16 9.84 -0.22 -1.54
N ASN A 17 8.98 0.75 -1.82
CA ASN A 17 7.69 0.50 -2.46
C ASN A 17 7.82 0.74 -3.97
N CYS A 18 7.39 -0.22 -4.78
CA CYS A 18 7.40 -0.13 -6.23
C CYS A 18 6.00 -0.47 -6.76
N VAL A 19 5.36 0.50 -7.44
CA VAL A 19 4.14 0.21 -8.20
C VAL A 19 4.57 -0.40 -9.52
N VAL A 20 4.15 -1.64 -9.78
CA VAL A 20 4.55 -2.35 -11.00
C VAL A 20 3.51 -2.13 -12.08
N MET A 21 3.98 -1.69 -13.25
CA MET A 21 3.18 -1.36 -14.42
C MET A 21 3.72 -2.10 -15.65
N LYS A 22 2.83 -2.81 -16.34
CA LYS A 22 3.15 -3.56 -17.55
C LYS A 22 3.65 -2.65 -18.67
N GLY A 23 4.74 -3.05 -19.32
CA GLY A 23 5.38 -2.28 -20.40
C GLY A 23 6.08 -1.00 -19.91
N PHE A 24 6.30 -0.84 -18.60
CA PHE A 24 7.00 0.30 -18.02
C PHE A 24 8.16 -0.12 -17.15
N ASN A 25 7.91 -0.89 -16.09
CA ASN A 25 8.93 -1.35 -15.13
C ASN A 25 8.73 -2.81 -14.69
N ASP A 26 7.84 -3.56 -15.33
CA ASP A 26 7.61 -4.98 -15.04
C ASP A 26 8.83 -5.86 -15.33
N ASN A 27 9.71 -5.43 -16.22
CA ASN A 27 11.00 -6.07 -16.48
C ASN A 27 12.04 -5.90 -15.36
N GLU A 28 11.89 -4.91 -14.47
CA GLU A 28 12.83 -4.64 -13.36
C GLU A 28 12.55 -5.49 -12.10
N VAL A 29 11.45 -6.25 -12.09
CA VAL A 29 11.01 -7.04 -10.92
C VAL A 29 12.10 -8.00 -10.43
N ILE A 30 12.80 -8.66 -11.37
CA ILE A 30 13.88 -9.60 -11.05
C ILE A 30 15.08 -8.87 -10.44
N ASP A 31 15.42 -7.69 -10.93
CA ASP A 31 16.52 -6.88 -10.40
C ASP A 31 16.22 -6.40 -8.97
N PHE A 32 14.98 -6.03 -8.68
CA PHE A 32 14.55 -5.70 -7.33
C PHE A 32 14.63 -6.90 -6.38
N VAL A 33 14.23 -8.09 -6.82
CA VAL A 33 14.39 -9.31 -6.01
C VAL A 33 15.88 -9.60 -5.77
N GLN A 34 16.71 -9.44 -6.80
CA GLN A 34 18.17 -9.61 -6.69
C GLN A 34 18.80 -8.63 -5.69
N LEU A 35 18.27 -7.41 -5.57
CA LEU A 35 18.74 -6.42 -4.59
C LEU A 35 18.62 -6.91 -3.13
N THR A 36 17.68 -7.82 -2.85
CA THR A 36 17.47 -8.39 -1.51
C THR A 36 18.52 -9.44 -1.13
N LYS A 37 19.41 -9.83 -2.06
CA LYS A 37 20.44 -10.85 -1.81
C LYS A 37 21.36 -10.46 -0.66
N ASP A 38 22.04 -9.32 -0.80
CA ASP A 38 23.10 -8.89 0.12
C ASP A 38 22.66 -7.72 1.01
N LYS A 39 21.49 -7.14 0.76
CA LYS A 39 20.97 -5.97 1.49
C LYS A 39 19.72 -6.34 2.27
N ASN A 40 19.64 -5.90 3.53
CA ASN A 40 18.43 -6.04 4.35
C ASN A 40 17.36 -5.00 3.96
N VAL A 41 16.84 -5.16 2.75
CA VAL A 41 15.75 -4.34 2.20
C VAL A 41 14.47 -5.17 2.07
N ASP A 42 13.34 -4.50 2.28
CA ASP A 42 11.99 -5.05 2.12
C ASP A 42 11.36 -4.40 0.88
N ILE A 43 11.46 -5.08 -0.26
CA ILE A 43 10.90 -4.63 -1.53
C ILE A 43 9.41 -4.94 -1.56
N ARG A 44 8.56 -3.94 -1.78
CA ARG A 44 7.10 -4.10 -1.79
C ARG A 44 6.56 -3.77 -3.17
N PHE A 45 6.15 -4.80 -3.89
CA PHE A 45 5.43 -4.64 -5.15
C PHE A 45 3.96 -4.31 -4.88
N ILE A 46 3.48 -3.22 -5.46
CA ILE A 46 2.12 -2.72 -5.31
C ILE A 46 1.41 -2.82 -6.65
N GLU A 47 0.22 -3.41 -6.65
CA GLU A 47 -0.61 -3.44 -7.85
C GLU A 47 -1.08 -2.03 -8.23
N TYR A 48 -1.03 -1.74 -9.52
CA TYR A 48 -1.44 -0.45 -10.05
C TYR A 48 -2.95 -0.19 -9.82
N MET A 49 -3.26 0.84 -9.03
CA MET A 49 -4.61 1.19 -8.60
C MET A 49 -5.20 2.37 -9.39
N PRO A 50 -6.53 2.40 -9.61
CA PRO A 50 -7.21 3.52 -10.24
C PRO A 50 -7.34 4.70 -9.27
N PHE A 51 -6.53 5.74 -9.46
CA PHE A 51 -6.66 7.01 -8.74
C PHE A 51 -7.03 8.13 -9.71
N SER A 52 -7.79 9.11 -9.23
CA SER A 52 -8.11 10.28 -10.03
C SER A 52 -6.83 10.99 -10.51
N GLY A 53 -6.72 11.17 -11.83
CA GLY A 53 -5.58 11.84 -12.47
C GLY A 53 -4.42 10.94 -12.92
N ASN A 54 -4.41 9.64 -12.60
CA ASN A 54 -3.28 8.76 -12.95
C ASN A 54 -3.41 7.99 -14.29
N LYS A 55 -4.44 8.28 -15.10
CA LYS A 55 -4.73 7.62 -16.40
C LYS A 55 -4.69 6.09 -16.32
N TRP A 56 -5.35 5.54 -15.30
CA TRP A 56 -5.36 4.11 -15.06
C TRP A 56 -5.99 3.30 -16.20
N GLU A 57 -5.34 2.19 -16.53
CA GLU A 57 -5.72 1.23 -17.58
C GLU A 57 -5.54 -0.18 -17.00
N VAL A 58 -6.53 -1.06 -17.21
CA VAL A 58 -6.51 -2.44 -16.69
C VAL A 58 -5.33 -3.22 -17.27
N GLU A 59 -5.04 -2.99 -18.54
CA GLU A 59 -3.99 -3.65 -19.34
C GLU A 59 -2.59 -3.39 -18.79
N LYS A 60 -2.42 -2.30 -18.04
CA LYS A 60 -1.15 -1.93 -17.39
C LYS A 60 -0.96 -2.57 -16.02
N MET A 61 -1.99 -3.20 -15.47
CA MET A 61 -1.85 -3.91 -14.20
C MET A 61 -1.11 -5.22 -14.41
N VAL A 62 -0.16 -5.50 -13.51
CA VAL A 62 0.46 -6.83 -13.37
C VAL A 62 -0.04 -7.44 -12.07
N SER A 63 -0.69 -8.60 -12.15
CA SER A 63 -1.23 -9.25 -10.95
C SER A 63 -0.12 -9.86 -10.08
N TYR A 64 -0.42 -10.01 -8.79
CA TYR A 64 0.43 -10.78 -7.87
C TYR A 64 0.84 -12.16 -8.40
N ASN A 65 -0.08 -12.89 -9.02
CA ASN A 65 0.20 -14.24 -9.52
C ASN A 65 1.17 -14.21 -10.71
N GLU A 66 1.07 -13.21 -11.58
CA GLU A 66 2.02 -13.00 -12.68
C GLU A 66 3.42 -12.71 -12.16
N LEU A 67 3.55 -11.77 -11.21
CA LEU A 67 4.84 -11.45 -10.57
C LEU A 67 5.44 -12.68 -9.87
N LEU A 68 4.62 -13.40 -9.12
CA LEU A 68 5.06 -14.60 -8.41
C LEU A 68 5.56 -15.68 -9.37
N THR A 69 4.87 -15.85 -10.51
CA THR A 69 5.27 -16.81 -11.55
C THR A 69 6.60 -16.41 -12.17
N SER A 70 6.75 -15.13 -12.55
CA SER A 70 7.99 -14.59 -13.12
C SER A 70 9.19 -14.77 -12.18
N ILE A 71 9.02 -14.45 -10.89
CA ILE A 71 10.07 -14.60 -9.88
C ILE A 71 10.45 -16.07 -9.70
N ARG A 72 9.46 -16.97 -9.66
CA ARG A 72 9.70 -18.42 -9.49
C ARG A 72 10.38 -19.07 -10.68
N THR A 73 10.29 -18.49 -11.88
CA THR A 73 11.08 -18.95 -13.03
C THR A 73 12.58 -18.82 -12.77
N VAL A 74 13.01 -17.81 -12.02
CA VAL A 74 14.42 -17.58 -11.66
C VAL A 74 14.79 -18.22 -10.31
N TRP A 75 13.89 -18.16 -9.32
CA TRP A 75 14.07 -18.74 -7.99
C TRP A 75 12.94 -19.72 -7.65
N PRO A 76 13.04 -21.01 -8.02
CA PRO A 76 11.99 -22.00 -7.75
C PRO A 76 11.65 -22.17 -6.27
N ASP A 77 12.64 -22.01 -5.39
CA ASP A 77 12.48 -22.13 -3.93
C ASP A 77 11.98 -20.84 -3.26
N PHE A 78 11.55 -19.84 -4.03
CA PHE A 78 10.94 -18.63 -3.51
C PHE A 78 9.67 -19.00 -2.72
N ARG A 79 9.69 -18.69 -1.41
CA ARG A 79 8.68 -19.16 -0.46
C ARG A 79 8.04 -18.03 0.32
N GLN A 80 6.79 -18.25 0.67
CA GLN A 80 6.02 -17.33 1.50
C GLN A 80 6.52 -17.36 2.94
N LEU A 81 6.47 -16.21 3.60
CA LEU A 81 6.70 -16.07 5.04
C LEU A 81 5.36 -15.89 5.77
N GLU A 82 5.37 -16.11 7.07
CA GLU A 82 4.21 -15.80 7.92
C GLU A 82 3.99 -14.28 7.97
N ASN A 83 2.72 -13.88 7.85
CA ASN A 83 2.30 -12.49 8.00
C ASN A 83 1.43 -12.34 9.26
N GLY A 84 1.46 -11.16 9.87
CA GLY A 84 0.51 -10.78 10.90
C GLY A 84 -0.92 -10.66 10.37
N SER A 85 -1.90 -10.68 11.27
CA SER A 85 -3.33 -10.64 10.93
C SER A 85 -3.77 -9.40 10.14
N ASN A 86 -3.10 -8.26 10.34
CA ASN A 86 -3.43 -6.99 9.70
C ASN A 86 -2.39 -6.55 8.66
N ASP A 87 -1.46 -7.43 8.30
CA ASP A 87 -0.43 -7.11 7.31
C ASP A 87 -1.05 -7.00 5.91
N THR A 88 -0.75 -5.89 5.24
CA THR A 88 -1.31 -5.59 3.92
C THR A 88 -0.49 -6.22 2.80
N SER A 89 0.74 -6.61 3.09
CA SER A 89 1.66 -7.25 2.15
C SER A 89 1.80 -8.72 2.47
N LYS A 90 1.83 -9.56 1.45
CA LYS A 90 2.23 -10.96 1.57
C LYS A 90 3.74 -11.04 1.50
N ALA A 91 4.42 -11.37 2.59
CA ALA A 91 5.88 -11.47 2.63
C ALA A 91 6.37 -12.80 2.04
N TRP A 92 7.47 -12.73 1.30
CA TRP A 92 8.14 -13.83 0.62
C TRP A 92 9.65 -13.62 0.68
N ARG A 93 10.41 -14.71 0.53
CA ARG A 93 11.87 -14.67 0.54
C ARG A 93 12.48 -15.73 -0.36
N VAL A 94 13.59 -15.38 -1.00
CA VAL A 94 14.50 -16.34 -1.64
C VAL A 94 15.40 -16.93 -0.55
N PRO A 95 15.45 -18.26 -0.37
CA PRO A 95 16.34 -18.87 0.61
C PRO A 95 17.79 -18.41 0.45
N GLY A 96 18.43 -18.04 1.57
CA GLY A 96 19.81 -17.53 1.59
C GLY A 96 19.94 -16.02 1.35
N TYR A 97 18.88 -15.32 0.93
CA TYR A 97 18.91 -13.87 0.77
C TYR A 97 18.66 -13.18 2.12
N VAL A 98 19.29 -12.03 2.34
CA VAL A 98 19.19 -11.24 3.57
C VAL A 98 17.83 -10.55 3.69
N GLY A 99 17.38 -9.92 2.60
CA GLY A 99 16.14 -9.16 2.56
C GLY A 99 14.90 -10.01 2.28
N GLN A 100 13.82 -9.34 1.88
CA GLN A 100 12.55 -9.98 1.55
C GLN A 100 11.75 -9.18 0.53
N VAL A 101 10.71 -9.81 -0.01
CA VAL A 101 9.80 -9.23 -0.98
C VAL A 101 8.37 -9.33 -0.45
N GLY A 102 7.65 -8.22 -0.43
CA GLY A 102 6.23 -8.13 -0.09
C GLY A 102 5.37 -7.85 -1.33
N PHE A 103 4.20 -8.47 -1.39
CA PHE A 103 3.21 -8.18 -2.43
C PHE A 103 1.96 -7.53 -1.82
N ILE A 104 1.65 -6.31 -2.24
CA ILE A 104 0.45 -5.57 -1.84
C ILE A 104 -0.59 -5.77 -2.94
N THR A 105 -1.51 -6.69 -2.68
CA THR A 105 -2.51 -7.17 -3.66
C THR A 105 -3.78 -6.33 -3.62
N SER A 106 -3.64 -5.00 -3.75
CA SER A 106 -4.72 -4.05 -3.54
C SER A 106 -5.93 -4.25 -4.45
N MET A 107 -5.76 -4.91 -5.61
CA MET A 107 -6.86 -5.13 -6.55
C MET A 107 -7.22 -6.60 -6.71
N SER A 108 -6.23 -7.50 -6.80
CA SER A 108 -6.48 -8.92 -7.06
C SER A 108 -6.92 -9.71 -5.81
N ASN A 109 -6.50 -9.29 -4.62
CA ASN A 109 -6.80 -9.99 -3.37
C ASN A 109 -6.83 -9.00 -2.19
N MET A 110 -8.04 -8.47 -1.95
CA MET A 110 -8.29 -7.36 -1.03
C MET A 110 -8.00 -7.73 0.43
N PHE A 111 -7.44 -6.79 1.19
CA PHE A 111 -7.16 -6.90 2.64
C PHE A 111 -8.05 -5.96 3.50
N CYS A 112 -9.18 -5.50 2.96
CA CYS A 112 -10.01 -4.50 3.64
C CYS A 112 -10.63 -5.03 4.95
N SER A 113 -10.93 -6.33 5.02
CA SER A 113 -11.53 -6.97 6.19
C SER A 113 -10.66 -6.90 7.45
N THR A 114 -9.34 -6.80 7.30
CA THR A 114 -8.36 -6.67 8.40
C THR A 114 -7.73 -5.27 8.46
N CYS A 115 -8.25 -4.31 7.67
CA CYS A 115 -7.67 -2.98 7.57
C CYS A 115 -7.94 -2.14 8.83
N ASN A 116 -6.89 -1.85 9.58
CA ASN A 116 -6.92 -0.99 10.78
C ASN A 116 -6.40 0.44 10.54
N ARG A 117 -6.22 0.84 9.28
CA ARG A 117 -5.65 2.17 8.93
C ARG A 117 -6.70 3.27 8.94
N LEU A 118 -6.31 4.42 9.51
CA LEU A 118 -6.96 5.72 9.41
C LEU A 118 -5.91 6.74 8.95
N ARG A 119 -6.33 7.80 8.26
CA ARG A 119 -5.42 8.84 7.76
C ARG A 119 -5.91 10.21 8.18
N ILE A 120 -4.94 11.09 8.47
CA ILE A 120 -5.17 12.53 8.56
C ILE A 120 -4.50 13.13 7.32
N THR A 121 -5.27 13.81 6.50
CA THR A 121 -4.78 14.49 5.30
C THR A 121 -3.99 15.75 5.68
N ALA A 122 -3.22 16.31 4.74
CA ALA A 122 -2.40 17.50 4.99
C ALA A 122 -3.24 18.75 5.36
N ASP A 123 -4.48 18.82 4.89
CA ASP A 123 -5.44 19.86 5.29
C ASP A 123 -6.20 19.54 6.59
N GLY A 124 -5.86 18.43 7.26
CA GLY A 124 -6.34 18.11 8.61
C GLY A 124 -7.70 17.42 8.66
N ASN A 125 -8.09 16.72 7.59
CA ASN A 125 -9.28 15.90 7.55
C ASN A 125 -8.97 14.44 7.92
N LEU A 126 -9.85 13.82 8.70
CA LEU A 126 -9.86 12.37 8.92
C LEU A 126 -10.46 11.68 7.70
N LYS A 127 -9.70 10.75 7.12
CA LYS A 127 -10.13 9.86 6.04
C LYS A 127 -10.01 8.41 6.50
N ALA A 128 -11.15 7.76 6.74
CA ALA A 128 -11.20 6.41 7.30
C ALA A 128 -10.85 5.29 6.27
N CYS A 129 -10.96 5.58 4.98
CA CYS A 129 -10.62 4.66 3.89
C CYS A 129 -9.92 5.41 2.76
N LEU A 130 -8.91 4.79 2.13
CA LEU A 130 -8.17 5.40 1.01
C LEU A 130 -9.10 5.78 -0.17
N PHE A 131 -10.15 4.99 -0.40
CA PHE A 131 -11.16 5.19 -1.44
C PHE A 131 -12.52 5.67 -0.89
N GLY A 132 -12.61 6.02 0.40
CA GLY A 132 -13.84 6.55 0.98
C GLY A 132 -14.04 8.00 0.57
N LYS A 133 -15.25 8.35 0.09
CA LYS A 133 -15.59 9.74 -0.28
C LYS A 133 -15.68 10.66 0.96
N GLU A 134 -16.14 10.13 2.08
CA GLU A 134 -16.34 10.91 3.30
C GLU A 134 -15.03 11.28 3.99
N GLU A 135 -14.93 12.55 4.37
CA GLU A 135 -13.83 13.14 5.14
C GLU A 135 -14.43 14.02 6.23
N VAL A 136 -13.80 14.06 7.41
CA VAL A 136 -14.25 14.85 8.55
C VAL A 136 -13.14 15.82 8.96
N SER A 137 -13.39 17.13 8.95
CA SER A 137 -12.38 18.13 9.33
C SER A 137 -12.16 18.11 10.85
N LEU A 138 -11.15 17.36 11.31
CA LEU A 138 -10.72 17.39 12.71
C LEU A 138 -10.05 18.73 13.05
N ARG A 139 -9.31 19.30 12.10
CA ARG A 139 -8.65 20.59 12.26
C ARG A 139 -9.63 21.70 12.62
N ASP A 140 -10.72 21.84 11.87
CA ASP A 140 -11.67 22.93 12.11
C ASP A 140 -12.49 22.67 13.39
N ALA A 141 -12.82 21.42 13.69
CA ALA A 141 -13.46 21.06 14.96
C ALA A 141 -12.59 21.46 16.17
N ILE A 142 -11.29 21.11 16.14
CA ILE A 142 -10.33 21.48 17.18
C ILE A 142 -10.17 23.00 17.28
N ARG A 143 -10.03 23.70 16.14
CA ARG A 143 -9.90 25.17 16.12
C ARG A 143 -11.14 25.91 16.62
N ASN A 144 -12.32 25.31 16.49
CA ASN A 144 -13.57 25.84 17.02
C ASN A 144 -13.84 25.46 18.49
N GLY A 145 -12.88 24.81 19.17
CA GLY A 145 -12.96 24.51 20.60
C GLY A 145 -13.86 23.33 20.94
N VAL A 146 -13.98 22.32 20.05
CA VAL A 146 -14.70 21.07 20.34
C VAL A 146 -14.16 20.41 21.62
N LYS A 147 -15.05 19.83 22.43
CA LYS A 147 -14.64 19.06 23.61
C LYS A 147 -14.01 17.72 23.19
N GLU A 148 -13.18 17.16 24.05
CA GLU A 148 -12.49 15.89 23.78
C GLU A 148 -13.48 14.73 23.55
N ASP A 149 -14.52 14.61 24.38
CA ASP A 149 -15.55 13.56 24.23
C ASP A 149 -16.31 13.66 22.90
N ASP A 150 -16.58 14.88 22.45
CA ASP A 150 -17.22 15.14 21.16
C ASP A 150 -16.29 14.77 20.00
N LEU A 151 -14.99 15.08 20.12
CA LEU A 151 -13.97 14.70 19.14
C LEU A 151 -13.83 13.18 19.03
N ILE A 152 -13.78 12.47 20.16
CA ILE A 152 -13.76 11.00 20.21
C ILE A 152 -15.01 10.44 19.51
N THR A 153 -16.18 11.03 19.77
CA THR A 153 -17.44 10.64 19.14
C THR A 153 -17.41 10.84 17.62
N MET A 154 -16.89 11.98 17.14
CA MET A 154 -16.72 12.25 15.71
C MET A 154 -15.83 11.20 15.04
N ILE A 155 -14.68 10.87 15.65
CA ILE A 155 -13.77 9.84 15.14
C ILE A 155 -14.47 8.48 15.12
N ALA A 156 -15.15 8.10 16.21
CA ALA A 156 -15.85 6.83 16.31
C ALA A 156 -16.94 6.67 15.24
N ILE A 157 -17.70 7.74 14.94
CA ILE A 157 -18.69 7.74 13.86
C ILE A 157 -18.01 7.53 12.50
N ALA A 158 -16.94 8.26 12.21
CA ALA A 158 -16.20 8.12 10.95
C ALA A 158 -15.64 6.70 10.77
N VAL A 159 -15.12 6.09 11.84
CA VAL A 159 -14.64 4.70 11.83
C VAL A 159 -15.77 3.71 11.61
N ARG A 160 -16.94 3.91 12.23
CA ARG A 160 -18.11 3.02 12.07
C ARG A 160 -18.70 3.05 10.66
N ARG A 161 -18.54 4.15 9.93
CA ARG A 161 -18.92 4.27 8.51
C ARG A 161 -17.92 3.64 7.54
N LYS A 162 -16.80 3.12 8.05
CA LYS A 162 -15.81 2.45 7.20
C LYS A 162 -16.41 1.16 6.64
N GLU A 163 -16.57 1.14 5.32
CA GLU A 163 -17.02 -0.04 4.59
C GLU A 163 -16.05 -1.23 4.77
N LYS A 164 -16.62 -2.44 4.79
CA LYS A 164 -15.84 -3.69 4.94
C LYS A 164 -14.89 -3.95 3.77
N HIS A 165 -15.24 -3.46 2.59
CA HIS A 165 -14.42 -3.50 1.39
C HIS A 165 -14.72 -2.29 0.51
N HIS A 166 -13.77 -1.90 -0.34
CA HIS A 166 -14.07 -0.99 -1.42
C HIS A 166 -14.79 -1.71 -2.57
N GLY A 167 -15.32 -0.96 -3.53
CA GLY A 167 -15.89 -1.54 -4.75
C GLY A 167 -14.84 -2.29 -5.59
N GLY A 168 -15.30 -3.05 -6.58
CA GLY A 168 -14.42 -3.65 -7.58
C GLY A 168 -13.70 -2.60 -8.44
N MET A 169 -12.69 -3.02 -9.20
CA MET A 169 -11.77 -2.14 -9.95
C MET A 169 -12.51 -1.11 -10.83
N MET A 170 -13.53 -1.55 -11.56
CA MET A 170 -14.33 -0.70 -12.45
C MET A 170 -15.16 0.35 -11.69
N ASN A 171 -15.62 0.03 -10.49
CA ASN A 171 -16.33 0.99 -9.64
C ASN A 171 -15.35 2.03 -9.09
N LEU A 172 -14.15 1.60 -8.68
CA LEU A 172 -13.12 2.49 -8.17
C LEU A 172 -12.65 3.50 -9.22
N SER A 173 -12.50 3.09 -10.49
CA SER A 173 -12.11 4.01 -11.57
C SER A 173 -13.15 5.09 -11.89
N GLN A 174 -14.41 4.87 -11.51
CA GLN A 174 -15.50 5.81 -11.73
C GLN A 174 -15.82 6.67 -10.49
N MET A 175 -15.24 6.33 -9.33
CA MET A 175 -15.47 7.08 -8.11
C MET A 175 -14.73 8.40 -8.11
N GLU A 176 -15.44 9.46 -7.70
CA GLU A 176 -14.80 10.71 -7.32
C GLU A 176 -14.01 10.51 -6.01
N ASN A 177 -12.71 10.66 -6.09
CA ASN A 177 -11.83 10.63 -4.92
C ASN A 177 -10.72 11.67 -5.09
N ARG A 178 -10.07 12.02 -3.97
CA ARG A 178 -8.87 12.87 -4.03
C ARG A 178 -7.74 12.13 -4.76
N PRO A 179 -6.89 12.83 -5.52
CA PRO A 179 -5.66 12.24 -6.03
C PRO A 179 -4.76 11.82 -4.87
N MET A 180 -3.94 10.79 -5.08
CA MET A 180 -3.14 10.18 -4.01
C MET A 180 -2.25 11.20 -3.29
N ILE A 181 -1.67 12.13 -4.05
CA ILE A 181 -0.81 13.21 -3.55
C ILE A 181 -1.47 14.08 -2.45
N LEU A 182 -2.81 14.15 -2.41
CA LEU A 182 -3.55 14.93 -1.41
C LEU A 182 -4.01 14.10 -0.20
N ILE A 183 -3.90 12.76 -0.27
CA ILE A 183 -4.32 11.85 0.81
C ILE A 183 -3.14 11.46 1.71
N GLY A 184 -1.89 11.59 1.23
CA GLY A 184 -0.68 11.42 2.01
C GLY A 184 0.03 10.10 1.76
N GLY A 185 0.75 10.02 0.65
CA GLY A 185 1.64 8.90 0.33
C GLY A 185 2.32 9.11 -0.99
#